data_AF-A0A363T314-F1
#
_entry.id   AF-A0A363T314-F1
#
_cell.length_a   1.000
_cell.length_b   1.000
_cell.length_c   1.000
_cell.angle_alpha   90.00
_cell.angle_beta   90.00
_cell.angle_gamma   90.00
#
_symmetry.space_group_name_H-M   'P 1'
#
loop_
_entity.id
_entity.type
_entity.pdbx_description
1 polymer ?
#
loop_
_entity_poly.entity_id
_entity_poly.type
_entity_poly.pdbx_seq_one_letter_code
_entity_poly.pdbx_strand_id
1 'polypeptide(L)'
;MESGESTRPFITSIYLSAASPAETAGEPPIVNYSELTDPIAVQDIKTGKFVFSEVTPGQYAFVIWSQNGGTPLQDETGKTILVEVTSSEVKDLGNIHVP
;
A
#
# COMPACT_ATOMS: atom_id res chain seq x y z
N MET A 1 33.21 1.98 -0.65
CA MET A 1 32.67 1.14 -1.73
C MET A 1 31.31 0.68 -1.24
N GLU A 2 30.28 1.47 -1.48
CA GLU A 2 28.91 1.11 -1.10
C GLU A 2 28.41 0.10 -2.13
N SER A 3 28.13 -1.11 -1.67
CA SER A 3 27.46 -2.15 -2.45
C SER A 3 26.07 -1.65 -2.77
N GLY A 4 25.88 -1.08 -3.96
CA GLY A 4 24.57 -0.71 -4.47
C GLY A 4 23.75 -1.97 -4.69
N GLU A 5 22.92 -2.32 -3.71
CA GLU A 5 21.83 -3.26 -3.91
C GLU A 5 21.00 -2.72 -5.09
N SER A 6 21.05 -3.43 -6.22
CA SER A 6 20.15 -3.17 -7.33
C SER A 6 18.77 -3.59 -6.90
N THR A 7 18.05 -2.70 -6.20
CA THR A 7 16.64 -2.84 -5.91
C THR A 7 15.91 -2.83 -7.25
N ARG A 8 15.57 -4.02 -7.75
CA ARG A 8 14.70 -4.15 -8.91
C ARG A 8 13.31 -3.69 -8.46
N PRO A 9 12.63 -2.82 -9.23
CA PRO A 9 11.30 -2.37 -8.85
C PRO A 9 10.36 -3.56 -8.82
N PHE A 10 9.60 -3.69 -7.72
CA PHE A 10 8.58 -4.70 -7.60
C PHE A 10 7.34 -4.28 -8.39
N ILE A 11 7.06 -4.98 -9.48
CA ILE A 11 5.97 -4.64 -10.40
C ILE A 11 4.77 -5.55 -10.12
N THR A 12 3.71 -4.98 -9.57
CA THR A 12 2.43 -5.65 -9.32
C THR A 12 1.28 -4.65 -9.32
N SER A 13 0.05 -5.15 -9.25
CA SER A 13 -1.13 -4.33 -8.97
C SER A 13 -1.19 -4.00 -7.48
N ILE A 14 -1.03 -2.70 -7.18
CA ILE A 14 -1.15 -2.15 -5.83
C ILE A 14 -2.52 -1.46 -5.75
N TYR A 15 -3.36 -1.91 -4.84
CA TYR A 15 -4.69 -1.37 -4.56
C TYR A 15 -4.64 -0.52 -3.30
N LEU A 16 -5.49 0.51 -3.24
CA LEU A 16 -5.71 1.33 -2.05
C LEU A 16 -7.07 1.01 -1.44
N SER A 17 -7.08 0.16 -0.42
CA SER A 17 -8.32 -0.38 0.16
C SER A 17 -8.71 0.36 1.41
N ALA A 18 -10.00 0.63 1.58
CA ALA A 18 -10.51 1.30 2.78
C ALA A 18 -10.19 0.47 4.03
N ALA A 19 -9.64 1.11 5.05
CA ALA A 19 -9.20 0.44 6.26
C ALA A 19 -9.74 1.14 7.51
N SER A 20 -9.96 0.36 8.55
CA SER A 20 -10.29 0.86 9.89
C SER A 20 -9.22 0.36 10.86
N PRO A 21 -8.75 1.22 11.78
CA PRO A 21 -7.73 0.82 12.73
C PRO A 21 -8.33 -0.21 13.69
N ALA A 22 -7.48 -1.02 14.30
CA ALA A 22 -7.93 -1.97 15.32
C ALA A 22 -8.55 -1.23 16.51
N GLU A 23 -9.71 -1.69 16.97
CA GLU A 23 -10.39 -1.12 18.14
C GLU A 23 -9.73 -1.57 19.45
N THR A 24 -9.11 -2.75 19.46
CA THR A 24 -8.37 -3.29 20.61
C THR A 24 -6.87 -3.39 20.31
N ALA A 25 -6.05 -3.12 21.34
CA ALA A 25 -4.61 -3.35 21.26
C ALA A 25 -4.29 -4.83 20.99
N GLY A 26 -3.51 -5.09 19.94
CA GLY A 26 -3.10 -6.44 19.55
C GLY A 26 -3.95 -7.08 18.46
N GLU A 27 -5.07 -6.46 18.07
CA GLU A 27 -5.85 -6.90 16.90
C GLU A 27 -5.29 -6.27 15.61
N PRO A 28 -5.38 -6.97 14.46
CA PRO A 28 -5.08 -6.38 13.17
C PRO A 28 -6.19 -5.40 12.76
N PRO A 29 -5.88 -4.40 11.91
CA PRO A 29 -6.90 -3.54 11.33
C PRO A 29 -7.82 -4.32 10.39
N ILE A 30 -9.02 -3.79 10.17
CA ILE A 30 -9.95 -4.32 9.17
C ILE A 30 -9.63 -3.66 7.83
N VAL A 31 -9.37 -4.46 6.80
CA VAL A 31 -9.12 -4.00 5.43
C VAL A 31 -10.23 -4.51 4.52
N ASN A 32 -10.98 -3.58 3.92
CA ASN A 32 -12.10 -3.89 3.03
C ASN A 32 -11.62 -3.88 1.58
N TYR A 33 -10.93 -4.96 1.19
CA TYR A 33 -10.38 -5.11 -0.16
C TYR A 33 -11.44 -5.44 -1.20
N SER A 34 -11.37 -4.78 -2.36
CA SER A 34 -12.19 -5.08 -3.53
C SER A 34 -11.44 -4.81 -4.83
N GLU A 35 -11.13 -5.88 -5.59
CA GLU A 35 -10.53 -5.79 -6.94
C GLU A 35 -11.34 -4.96 -7.93
N LEU A 36 -12.66 -4.87 -7.73
CA LEU A 36 -13.57 -4.24 -8.68
C LEU A 36 -13.74 -2.74 -8.44
N THR A 37 -13.53 -2.28 -7.21
CA THR A 37 -13.90 -0.92 -6.79
C THR A 37 -12.76 -0.14 -6.18
N ASP A 38 -11.71 -0.79 -5.71
CA ASP A 38 -10.60 -0.09 -5.07
C ASP A 38 -9.72 0.61 -6.11
N PRO A 39 -9.25 1.84 -5.82
CA PRO A 39 -8.27 2.53 -6.65
C PRO A 39 -7.01 1.66 -6.86
N ILE A 40 -6.52 1.62 -8.09
CA ILE A 40 -5.30 0.91 -8.48
C ILE A 40 -4.20 1.94 -8.74
N ALA A 41 -3.00 1.65 -8.27
CA ALA A 41 -1.86 2.52 -8.47
C ALA A 41 -1.38 2.46 -9.93
N VAL A 42 -1.02 3.62 -10.48
CA VAL A 42 -0.22 3.68 -11.71
C VAL A 42 1.24 3.68 -11.32
N GLN A 43 2.00 2.67 -11.77
CA GLN A 43 3.41 2.49 -11.40
C GLN A 43 4.35 2.81 -12.56
N ASP A 44 5.44 3.53 -12.28
CA ASP A 44 6.59 3.66 -13.17
C ASP A 44 7.47 2.42 -13.04
N ILE A 45 7.46 1.58 -14.07
CA ILE A 45 8.20 0.31 -14.10
C ILE A 45 9.73 0.45 -14.04
N LYS A 46 10.28 1.65 -14.29
CA LYS A 46 11.73 1.89 -14.24
C LYS A 46 12.19 2.29 -12.85
N THR A 47 11.36 3.03 -12.11
CA THR A 47 11.72 3.60 -10.81
C THR A 47 10.99 2.96 -9.63
N GLY A 48 9.92 2.19 -9.88
CA GLY A 48 9.07 1.59 -8.86
C GLY A 48 8.10 2.56 -8.19
N LYS A 49 8.20 3.86 -8.51
CA LYS A 49 7.29 4.90 -7.99
C LYS A 49 5.86 4.63 -8.45
N PHE A 50 4.89 4.89 -7.59
CA PHE A 50 3.48 4.72 -7.91
C PHE A 50 2.65 5.91 -7.45
N VAL A 51 1.50 6.10 -8.06
CA VAL A 51 0.54 7.16 -7.73
C VAL A 51 -0.88 6.63 -7.77
N PHE A 52 -1.71 7.13 -6.86
CA PHE A 52 -3.17 6.97 -6.90
C PHE A 52 -3.81 8.32 -7.22
N SER A 53 -4.84 8.31 -8.06
CA SER A 53 -5.61 9.52 -8.43
C SER A 53 -7.06 9.38 -8.00
N GLU A 54 -7.73 10.51 -7.79
CA GLU A 54 -9.17 10.57 -7.47
C GLU A 54 -9.56 9.79 -6.20
N VAL A 55 -8.65 9.73 -5.24
CA VAL A 55 -8.88 9.07 -3.95
C VAL A 55 -9.70 9.98 -3.04
N THR A 56 -10.82 9.48 -2.54
CA THR A 56 -11.60 10.16 -1.52
C THR A 56 -10.85 10.24 -0.19
N PRO A 57 -10.95 11.33 0.59
CA PRO A 57 -10.34 11.38 1.91
C PRO A 57 -10.81 10.25 2.82
N GLY A 58 -9.90 9.67 3.60
CA GLY A 58 -10.20 8.52 4.46
C GLY A 58 -8.95 7.78 4.92
N GLN A 59 -9.15 6.68 5.64
CA GLN A 59 -8.08 5.78 6.06
C GLN A 59 -8.02 4.55 5.15
N TYR A 60 -6.81 4.20 4.72
CA TYR A 60 -6.56 3.15 3.74
C TYR A 60 -5.39 2.27 4.12
N ALA A 61 -5.34 1.08 3.53
CA ALA A 61 -4.19 0.19 3.50
C ALA A 61 -3.78 -0.08 2.04
N PHE A 62 -2.49 -0.33 1.81
CA PHE A 62 -2.02 -0.83 0.53
C PHE A 62 -2.24 -2.34 0.47
N VAL A 63 -2.82 -2.82 -0.62
CA VAL A 63 -3.04 -4.25 -0.85
C VAL A 63 -2.38 -4.63 -2.16
N ILE A 64 -1.49 -5.61 -2.14
CA ILE A 64 -0.97 -6.22 -3.36
C ILE A 64 -1.84 -7.41 -3.74
N TRP A 65 -2.23 -7.47 -5.00
CA TRP A 65 -2.91 -8.66 -5.49
C TRP A 65 -1.91 -9.74 -5.89
N SER A 66 -2.23 -10.98 -5.53
CA SER A 66 -1.52 -12.19 -5.91
C SER A 66 -2.50 -13.30 -6.29
N GLN A 67 -2.02 -14.42 -6.80
CA GLN A 67 -2.86 -15.59 -7.10
C GLN A 67 -3.63 -16.12 -5.87
N ASN A 68 -3.16 -15.80 -4.65
CA ASN A 68 -3.80 -16.21 -3.40
C ASN A 68 -4.78 -15.16 -2.85
N GLY A 69 -5.04 -14.08 -3.61
CA GLY A 69 -5.87 -12.95 -3.22
C GLY A 69 -5.08 -11.70 -2.86
N GLY A 70 -5.79 -10.72 -2.29
CA GLY A 70 -5.23 -9.46 -1.82
C GLY A 70 -4.52 -9.62 -0.48
N THR A 71 -3.25 -9.22 -0.43
CA THR A 71 -2.44 -9.21 0.79
C THR A 71 -2.12 -7.76 1.19
N PRO A 72 -2.52 -7.31 2.38
CA PRO A 72 -2.13 -6.00 2.89
C PRO A 72 -0.62 -5.89 3.06
N LEU A 73 -0.04 -4.75 2.71
CA LEU A 73 1.36 -4.47 2.94
C LEU A 73 1.61 -4.24 4.43
N GLN A 74 2.73 -4.79 4.90
CA GLN A 74 3.15 -4.75 6.29
C GLN A 74 4.52 -4.06 6.41
N ASP A 75 4.75 -3.40 7.53
CA ASP A 75 6.08 -2.90 7.89
C ASP A 75 7.01 -4.02 8.36
N GLU A 76 8.25 -3.67 8.71
CA GLU A 76 9.27 -4.62 9.19
C GLU A 76 8.88 -5.36 10.48
N THR A 77 7.89 -4.84 11.22
CA THR A 77 7.35 -5.46 12.44
C THR A 77 6.18 -6.41 12.17
N GLY A 78 5.75 -6.53 10.91
CA GLY A 78 4.59 -7.31 10.51
C GLY A 78 3.25 -6.57 10.71
N LYS A 79 3.27 -5.27 11.01
CA LYS A 79 2.05 -4.48 11.18
C LYS A 79 1.59 -3.93 9.84
N THR A 80 0.28 -3.99 9.58
CA THR A 80 -0.31 -3.42 8.36
C THR A 80 -0.06 -1.92 8.29
N ILE A 81 0.43 -1.45 7.14
CA ILE A 81 0.70 -0.04 6.88
C ILE A 81 -0.64 0.65 6.61
N LEU A 82 -1.02 1.59 7.49
CA LEU A 82 -2.21 2.41 7.33
C LEU A 82 -1.81 3.83 6.91
N VAL A 83 -2.52 4.38 5.93
CA VAL A 83 -2.37 5.75 5.46
C VAL A 83 -3.68 6.50 5.62
N GLU A 84 -3.63 7.64 6.29
CA GLU A 84 -4.69 8.64 6.18
C GLU A 84 -4.43 9.51 4.95
N VAL A 85 -5.42 9.59 4.08
CA VAL A 85 -5.47 10.45 2.90
C VAL A 85 -6.38 11.64 3.22
N THR A 86 -5.84 12.84 3.09
CA THR A 86 -6.60 14.08 3.21
C THR A 86 -6.73 14.75 1.84
N SER A 87 -7.73 15.62 1.67
CA SER A 87 -7.93 16.31 0.40
C SER A 87 -6.74 17.22 0.09
N SER A 88 -6.30 17.19 -1.16
CA SER A 88 -5.27 18.11 -1.70
C SER A 88 -3.87 17.94 -1.09
N GLU A 89 -3.58 16.79 -0.48
CA GLU A 89 -2.27 16.43 0.04
C GLU A 89 -1.56 15.41 -0.86
N VAL A 90 -0.27 15.63 -1.13
CA VAL A 90 0.61 14.61 -1.72
C VAL A 90 1.43 14.02 -0.59
N LYS A 91 1.27 12.72 -0.35
CA LYS A 91 1.97 11.99 0.71
C LYS A 91 3.02 11.06 0.14
N ASP A 92 4.28 11.32 0.52
CA ASP A 92 5.37 10.37 0.28
C ASP A 92 5.36 9.31 1.40
N LEU A 93 5.32 8.05 1.00
CA LEU A 93 5.23 6.89 1.89
C LEU A 93 6.61 6.27 2.15
N GLY A 94 7.66 6.77 1.49
CA GLY A 94 8.98 6.18 1.52
C GLY A 94 9.06 4.87 0.74
N ASN A 95 10.04 4.03 1.09
CA ASN A 95 10.21 2.73 0.48
C ASN A 95 9.33 1.70 1.17
N ILE A 96 8.45 1.05 0.41
CA ILE A 96 7.65 -0.06 0.90
C ILE A 96 8.32 -1.36 0.51
N HIS A 97 8.68 -2.16 1.51
CA HIS A 97 9.29 -3.46 1.31
C HIS A 97 8.19 -4.51 1.19
N VAL A 98 8.19 -5.23 0.08
CA VAL A 98 7.34 -6.40 -0.11
C VAL A 98 8.15 -7.67 0.21
N PRO A 99 7.56 -8.67 0.88
CA PRO A 99 8.21 -9.95 1.12
C PRO A 99 8.39 -10.77 -0.16
#